data_AF-A0A525KWM7-F1
#
_entry.id   AF-A0A525KWM7-F1
#
_cell.length_a   1.000
_cell.length_b   1.000
_cell.length_c   1.000
_cell.angle_alpha   90.00
_cell.angle_beta   90.00
_cell.angle_gamma   90.00
#
_symmetry.space_group_name_H-M   'P 1'
#
loop_
_entity.id
_entity.type
_entity.pdbx_description
1 polymer ?
#
loop_
_entity_poly.entity_id
_entity_poly.type
_entity_poly.pdbx_seq_one_letter_code
_entity_poly.pdbx_strand_id
1 'polypeptide(L)'
;MTTSTIERAYQLARAGRARDLNQLKTQLKADGCRAVDALLAPRSVRGHLEAICAATFRPAAAEGATAQPQERDIVGSGLARS
;
A
#
# COMPACT_ATOMS: atom_id res chain seq x y z
N MET A 1 -4.57 -11.65 12.72
CA MET A 1 -3.30 -11.45 11.99
C MET A 1 -2.74 -10.10 12.40
N THR A 2 -1.63 -10.07 13.15
CA THR A 2 -0.99 -8.83 13.60
C THR A 2 -0.24 -8.20 12.42
N THR A 3 -0.89 -7.28 11.72
CA THR A 3 -0.28 -6.54 10.61
C THR A 3 0.99 -5.85 11.09
N SER A 4 2.13 -6.23 10.52
CA SER A 4 3.42 -5.58 10.81
C SER A 4 3.34 -4.09 10.45
N THR A 5 4.02 -3.23 11.20
CA THR A 5 4.09 -1.78 10.91
C THR A 5 4.50 -1.49 9.46
N ILE A 6 5.34 -2.35 8.87
CA ILE A 6 5.73 -2.27 7.46
C ILE A 6 4.54 -2.52 6.54
N GLU A 7 3.73 -3.55 6.78
CA GLU A 7 2.53 -3.81 5.98
C GLU A 7 1.52 -2.67 6.09
N ARG A 8 1.31 -2.14 7.30
CA ARG A 8 0.45 -0.96 7.53
C ARG A 8 0.93 0.24 6.72
N ALA A 9 2.24 0.46 6.66
CA ALA A 9 2.85 1.51 5.84
C ALA A 9 2.55 1.33 4.35
N TYR A 10 2.70 0.11 3.82
CA TYR A 10 2.39 -0.19 2.42
C TYR A 10 0.89 -0.04 2.10
N GLN A 11 -0.01 -0.41 3.02
CA GLN A 11 -1.45 -0.20 2.86
C GLN A 11 -1.80 1.29 2.76
N LEU A 12 -1.22 2.13 3.62
CA LEU A 12 -1.45 3.58 3.61
C LEU A 12 -0.91 4.23 2.33
N ALA A 13 0.28 3.81 1.87
CA ALA A 13 0.86 4.27 0.61
C ALA A 13 -0.02 3.87 -0.59
N ARG A 14 -0.48 2.62 -0.64
CA ARG A 14 -1.37 2.13 -1.71
C ARG A 14 -2.74 2.77 -1.71
N ALA A 15 -3.26 3.14 -0.55
CA ALA A 15 -4.53 3.85 -0.42
C ALA A 15 -4.47 5.30 -0.91
N GLY A 16 -3.28 5.82 -1.28
CA GLY A 16 -3.10 7.19 -1.75
C GLY A 16 -3.34 8.25 -0.67
N ARG A 17 -3.41 7.86 0.61
CA ARG A 17 -3.69 8.77 1.73
C ARG A 17 -2.51 9.60 2.20
N ALA A 18 -1.31 9.26 1.74
CA ALA A 18 -0.09 9.95 2.12
C ALA A 18 0.73 10.29 0.87
N ARG A 19 1.07 11.57 0.74
CA ARG A 19 1.89 12.10 -0.36
C ARG A 19 3.36 11.73 -0.21
N ASP A 20 3.83 11.76 1.04
CA ASP A 20 5.25 11.68 1.37
C ASP A 20 5.46 10.78 2.59
N LEU A 21 6.68 10.26 2.74
CA LEU A 21 7.09 9.47 3.90
C LEU A 21 6.83 10.17 5.24
N ASN A 22 6.93 11.50 5.30
CA ASN A 22 6.64 12.23 6.53
C ASN A 22 5.16 12.09 6.96
N GLN A 23 4.21 12.15 6.02
CA GLN A 23 2.80 11.89 6.32
C GLN A 23 2.58 10.44 6.74
N LEU A 24 3.26 9.50 6.06
CA LEU A 24 3.22 8.08 6.42
C LEU A 24 3.70 7.85 7.86
N LYS A 25 4.80 8.49 8.27
CA LYS A 25 5.35 8.42 9.62
C LYS A 25 4.37 8.96 10.67
N THR A 26 3.74 10.11 10.38
CA THR A 26 2.75 10.71 11.29
C THR A 26 1.53 9.80 11.46
N GLN A 27 1.00 9.25 10.37
CA GLN A 27 -0.12 8.30 10.42
C GLN A 27 0.24 7.05 11.22
N LEU A 28 1.42 6.46 11.00
CA LEU A 28 1.86 5.26 11.74
C LEU A 28 2.08 5.54 13.23
N LYS A 29 2.61 6.72 13.58
CA LYS A 29 2.73 7.14 14.98
C LYS A 29 1.36 7.32 15.64
N ALA A 30 0.37 7.85 14.90
CA ALA A 30 -1.01 7.99 15.36
C ALA A 30 -1.73 6.63 15.53
N ASP A 31 -1.42 5.65 14.66
CA ASP A 31 -1.93 4.27 14.74
C ASP A 31 -1.31 3.48 15.92
N GLY A 32 -0.41 4.10 16.70
CA GLY A 32 0.22 3.50 17.88
C GLY A 32 1.50 2.72 17.60
N CYS A 33 2.01 2.74 16.36
CA CYS A 33 3.27 2.06 16.03
C CYS A 33 4.46 2.79 16.67
N ARG A 34 5.25 2.06 17.46
CA ARG A 34 6.54 2.51 18.00
C ARG A 34 7.67 2.00 17.09
N ALA A 35 8.82 2.70 17.07
CA ALA A 35 9.97 2.41 16.18
C ALA A 35 9.74 2.63 14.66
N VAL A 36 8.76 3.45 14.28
CA VAL A 36 8.48 3.82 12.88
C VAL A 36 9.75 4.30 12.16
N ASP A 37 10.51 5.20 12.77
CA ASP A 37 11.74 5.73 12.17
C ASP A 37 12.84 4.67 11.96
N ALA A 38 12.95 3.66 12.84
CA ALA A 38 13.91 2.58 12.71
C ALA A 38 13.49 1.58 11.61
N LEU A 39 12.19 1.26 11.53
CA LEU A 39 11.63 0.36 10.52
C LEU A 39 11.62 0.98 9.11
N LEU A 40 11.48 2.31 9.03
CA LEU A 40 11.59 3.09 7.80
C LEU A 40 12.98 3.69 7.57
N ALA A 41 13.99 3.34 8.38
CA ALA A 41 15.38 3.76 8.15
C ALA A 41 16.01 3.15 6.87
N PRO A 42 15.74 1.89 6.49
CA PRO A 42 16.35 1.29 5.30
C PRO A 42 16.01 2.06 4.03
N ARG A 43 17.05 2.46 3.28
CA ARG A 43 16.90 3.28 2.07
C ARG A 43 16.05 2.59 0.99
N SER A 44 16.15 1.26 0.89
CA SER A 44 15.34 0.46 -0.02
C SER A 44 13.84 0.55 0.32
N VAL A 45 13.47 0.47 1.60
CA VAL A 45 12.06 0.56 2.04
C VAL A 45 11.52 1.97 1.80
N ARG A 46 12.32 3.00 2.11
CA ARG A 46 11.96 4.40 1.82
C ARG A 46 11.71 4.64 0.34
N GLY A 47 12.66 4.27 -0.51
CA GLY A 47 12.55 4.48 -1.95
C GLY A 47 11.34 3.76 -2.54
N HIS A 48 11.03 2.57 -2.04
CA HIS A 48 9.88 1.80 -2.52
C HIS A 48 8.55 2.42 -2.09
N LEU A 49 8.44 2.88 -0.83
CA LEU A 49 7.25 3.57 -0.35
C LEU A 49 7.07 4.94 -1.02
N GLU A 50 8.16 5.69 -1.25
CA GLU A 50 8.12 6.95 -2.01
C GLU A 50 7.66 6.71 -3.45
N ALA A 51 8.13 5.65 -4.12
CA ALA A 51 7.70 5.31 -5.48
C ALA A 51 6.21 4.94 -5.53
N ILE A 52 5.72 4.16 -4.56
CA ILE A 52 4.30 3.82 -4.47
C ILE A 52 3.48 5.06 -4.19
N CYS A 53 3.85 5.85 -3.18
CA CYS A 53 3.18 7.11 -2.88
C CYS A 53 3.16 8.02 -4.11
N ALA A 54 4.26 8.21 -4.83
CA ALA A 54 4.27 9.03 -6.04
C ALA A 54 3.35 8.48 -7.15
N ALA A 55 3.22 7.16 -7.27
CA ALA A 55 2.38 6.51 -8.27
C ALA A 55 0.88 6.51 -7.90
N THR A 56 0.54 6.42 -6.62
CA THR A 56 -0.85 6.31 -6.12
C THR A 56 -1.40 7.62 -5.59
N PHE A 57 -0.54 8.54 -5.17
CA PHE A 57 -0.94 9.84 -4.63
C PHE A 57 -1.53 10.66 -5.76
N ARG A 58 -2.85 10.73 -5.75
CA ARG A 58 -3.61 11.54 -6.66
C ARG A 58 -4.14 12.74 -5.89
N PRO A 59 -3.66 13.98 -6.15
CA PRO A 59 -4.44 15.14 -5.73
C PRO A 59 -5.81 14.98 -6.36
N ALA A 60 -6.88 15.27 -5.62
CA ALA A 60 -8.28 14.93 -5.93
C ALA A 60 -8.87 15.46 -7.27
N ALA A 61 -8.05 15.84 -8.24
CA ALA A 61 -8.41 16.32 -9.56
C ALA A 61 -8.22 15.29 -10.69
N ALA A 62 -7.90 14.04 -10.38
CA ALA A 62 -7.73 13.06 -11.44
C ALA A 62 -8.46 11.76 -11.05
N GLU A 63 -9.37 11.37 -11.94
CA GLU A 63 -10.23 10.18 -11.91
C GLU A 63 -9.64 9.12 -12.88
N GLY A 64 -9.64 7.83 -12.50
CA GLY A 64 -9.09 6.70 -13.28
C GLY A 64 -7.58 6.35 -13.16
N ALA A 65 -7.25 5.06 -12.95
CA ALA A 65 -5.92 4.43 -12.82
C ALA A 65 -5.40 4.33 -11.36
N THR A 66 -5.18 3.17 -10.75
CA THR A 66 -5.09 1.79 -11.29
C THR A 66 -5.45 0.83 -10.14
N ALA A 67 -6.69 0.35 -10.15
CA ALA A 67 -7.01 -0.90 -9.45
C ALA A 67 -6.30 -2.01 -10.24
N GLN A 68 -5.30 -2.63 -9.63
CA GLN A 68 -4.69 -3.81 -10.19
C GLN A 68 -5.79 -4.88 -10.34
N PRO A 69 -6.03 -5.44 -11.53
CA PRO A 69 -6.88 -6.62 -11.66
C PRO A 69 -6.14 -7.75 -10.95
N GLN A 70 -6.75 -8.28 -9.90
CA GLN A 70 -6.26 -9.45 -9.19
C GLN A 70 -6.64 -10.69 -10.03
N GLU A 71 -5.97 -10.83 -11.16
CA GLU A 71 -6.00 -12.04 -11.98
C GLU A 71 -4.85 -12.92 -11.53
N ARG A 72 -5.17 -13.89 -10.65
CA ARG A 72 -4.71 -15.31 -10.62
C ARG A 72 -5.66 -16.00 -9.62
N ASP A 73 -6.68 -16.73 -10.07
CA ASP A 73 -6.54 -18.17 -10.27
C ASP A 73 -7.60 -18.72 -11.24
N ILE A 74 -7.11 -19.31 -12.32
CA ILE A 74 -7.86 -20.07 -13.33
C ILE A 74 -7.61 -21.55 -13.03
N VAL A 75 -8.62 -22.27 -12.51
CA VAL A 75 -8.88 -23.72 -12.66
C VAL A 75 -10.13 -24.03 -11.82
N GLY A 76 -11.14 -24.80 -12.23
CA GLY A 76 -11.39 -25.60 -13.41
C GLY A 76 -12.79 -26.23 -13.27
N SER A 77 -13.31 -26.71 -14.39
CA SER A 77 -14.41 -27.69 -14.49
C SER A 77 -15.82 -27.15 -14.16
N GLY A 78 -16.77 -26.96 -15.09
CA GLY A 78 -16.99 -27.67 -16.33
C GLY A 78 -17.52 -29.08 -16.06
N LEU A 79 -18.86 -29.27 -15.99
CA LEU A 79 -19.53 -30.36 -16.69
C LEU A 79 -21.08 -30.25 -16.70
N ALA A 80 -21.61 -30.22 -17.93
CA ALA A 80 -22.86 -30.80 -18.45
C ALA A 80 -24.16 -30.71 -17.62
N ARG A 81 -25.19 -29.98 -18.06
CA ARG A 81 -26.21 -30.45 -19.05
C ARG A 81 -26.58 -31.93 -18.91
N SER A 82 -27.77 -32.20 -18.36
CA SER A 82 -28.78 -33.12 -18.91
C SER A 82 -30.13 -32.82 -18.27
#